data_AF-A0A139CY48-F1
#
_entry.id   AF-A0A139CY48-F1
#
_cell.length_a   1.000
_cell.length_b   1.000
_cell.length_c   1.000
_cell.angle_alpha   90.00
_cell.angle_beta   90.00
_cell.angle_gamma   90.00
#
_symmetry.space_group_name_H-M   'P 1'
#
loop_
_entity.id
_entity.type
_entity.pdbx_description
1 polymer ?
#
loop_
_entity_poly.entity_id
_entity_poly.type
_entity_poly.pdbx_seq_one_letter_code
_entity_poly.pdbx_strand_id
1 'polypeptide(L)' 'EGTEPEAAENYTNRSPYPMFHLIREASLEAAINNYPDVDGIPQRNIELMEELGVEKMKAILASCMNATGLERIRE' A
#
# COMPACT_ATOMS: atom_id res chain seq x y z
N GLU A 1 4.35 16.35 -12.56
CA GLU A 1 3.39 15.44 -13.24
C GLU A 1 2.80 14.50 -12.20
N GLY A 2 1.58 14.03 -12.40
CA GLY A 2 0.87 13.15 -11.46
C GLY A 2 0.17 12.02 -12.21
N THR A 3 -0.28 11.02 -11.47
CA THR A 3 -0.99 9.86 -12.00
C THR A 3 -2.50 10.10 -11.99
N GLU A 4 -3.25 9.33 -12.77
CA GLU A 4 -4.71 9.38 -12.74
C GLU A 4 -5.23 8.96 -11.35
N PRO A 5 -6.29 9.59 -10.81
CA PRO A 5 -6.75 9.33 -9.44
C PRO A 5 -7.03 7.84 -9.15
N GLU A 6 -7.49 7.10 -10.15
CA GLU A 6 -7.85 5.68 -10.07
C GLU A 6 -6.78 4.74 -10.65
N ALA A 7 -5.56 5.22 -10.88
CA ALA A 7 -4.45 4.38 -11.33
C ALA A 7 -4.13 3.28 -10.31
N ALA A 8 -3.70 2.10 -10.78
CA ALA A 8 -3.57 0.90 -9.95
C ALA A 8 -2.51 1.06 -8.84
N GLU A 9 -1.40 1.73 -9.15
CA GLU A 9 -0.31 2.05 -8.25
C GLU A 9 -0.76 2.87 -7.02
N ASN A 10 -1.78 3.73 -7.19
CA ASN A 10 -2.30 4.58 -6.14
C ASN A 10 -3.06 3.77 -5.07
N TYR A 11 -3.50 2.54 -5.37
CA TYR A 11 -4.22 1.70 -4.40
C TYR A 11 -3.32 1.21 -3.26
N THR A 12 -2.00 1.20 -3.43
CA THR A 12 -1.04 0.87 -2.35
C THR A 12 -1.04 1.91 -1.23
N ASN A 13 -1.46 3.15 -1.52
CA ASN A 13 -1.57 4.24 -0.56
C ASN A 13 -2.98 4.41 0.03
N ARG A 14 -3.93 3.54 -0.35
CA ARG A 14 -5.31 3.57 0.15
C ARG A 14 -5.45 2.62 1.34
N SER A 15 -5.85 3.16 2.49
CA SER A 15 -6.21 2.36 3.65
C SER A 15 -7.73 2.22 3.76
N PRO A 16 -8.26 1.04 4.18
CA PRO A 16 -9.69 0.86 4.42
C PRO A 16 -10.22 1.71 5.58
N TYR A 17 -9.34 2.11 6.51
CA TYR A 17 -9.66 2.95 7.66
C TYR A 17 -8.68 4.12 7.79
N PRO A 18 -9.03 5.24 8.46
CA PRO A 18 -8.08 6.31 8.74
C PRO A 18 -6.83 5.80 9.46
N MET A 19 -5.64 6.20 8.98
CA MET A 19 -4.35 5.73 9.48
C MET A 19 -3.53 6.86 10.09
N PHE A 20 -2.86 6.55 11.20
CA PHE A 20 -1.79 7.38 11.75
C PHE A 20 -0.46 6.64 11.57
N HIS A 21 0.41 7.18 10.70
CA HIS A 21 1.72 6.60 10.45
C HIS A 21 2.74 7.13 11.45
N LEU A 22 3.33 6.23 12.23
CA LEU A 22 4.49 6.51 13.08
C LEU A 22 5.71 5.82 12.49
N ILE A 23 6.66 6.61 12.00
CA ILE A 23 7.89 6.11 11.39
C ILE A 23 9.07 6.56 12.24
N ARG A 24 9.94 5.61 12.60
CA ARG A 24 11.19 5.89 13.32
C ARG A 24 12.29 6.12 12.30
N GLU A 25 12.67 7.38 12.12
CA GLU A 25 13.65 7.82 11.12
C GLU A 25 14.98 7.07 11.21
N ALA A 26 15.57 6.94 12.41
CA ALA A 26 16.83 6.23 12.60
C ALA A 26 16.78 4.74 12.16
N SER A 27 15.62 4.08 12.29
CA SER A 27 15.44 2.70 11.82
C SER A 27 15.25 2.64 10.31
N LEU A 28 14.57 3.63 9.74
CA LEU A 28 14.39 3.76 8.30
C LEU A 28 15.73 4.01 7.59
N GLU A 29 16.53 4.95 8.08
CA GLU A 29 17.87 5.24 7.56
C GLU A 29 18.78 4.01 7.60
N ALA A 30 18.77 3.27 8.71
CA ALA A 30 19.53 2.03 8.83
C ALA A 30 19.08 0.99 7.79
N ALA A 31 17.79 0.89 7.49
CA ALA A 31 17.30 -0.02 6.46
C ALA A 31 17.71 0.43 5.05
N ILE A 32 17.64 1.74 4.77
CA ILE A 32 18.06 2.34 3.49
C ILE A 32 19.55 2.06 3.23
N ASN A 33 20.41 2.29 4.22
CA ASN A 33 21.86 2.09 4.09
C ASN A 33 22.27 0.64 3.82
N ASN A 34 21.41 -0.33 4.14
CA ASN A 34 21.69 -1.77 3.99
C ASN A 34 20.95 -2.41 2.81
N TYR A 35 20.09 -1.69 2.11
CA TYR A 35 19.34 -2.21 0.97
C TYR A 35 19.94 -1.70 -0.35
N PRO A 36 20.26 -2.59 -1.32
CA PRO A 36 21.11 -2.24 -2.45
C PRO A 36 20.49 -1.32 -3.52
N ASP A 37 19.16 -1.25 -3.63
CA ASP A 37 18.46 -0.42 -4.62
C ASP A 37 17.11 0.08 -4.07
N VAL A 38 17.18 1.08 -3.19
CA VAL A 38 15.99 1.70 -2.59
C VAL A 38 15.25 2.56 -3.62
N ASP A 39 15.99 3.28 -4.46
CA ASP A 39 15.43 4.20 -5.45
C ASP A 39 14.61 3.48 -6.54
N GLY A 40 14.92 2.21 -6.83
CA GLY A 40 14.12 1.39 -7.75
C GLY A 40 12.85 0.79 -7.14
N ILE A 41 12.60 0.92 -5.83
CA ILE A 41 11.39 0.36 -5.19
C ILE A 41 10.09 0.97 -5.76
N PRO A 42 9.95 2.31 -5.88
CA PRO A 42 8.73 2.91 -6.40
C PRO A 42 8.39 2.44 -7.82
N GLN A 43 9.38 2.40 -8.71
CA GLN A 43 9.17 1.99 -10.10
C GLN A 43 8.73 0.53 -10.22
N ARG A 44 9.40 -0.38 -9.49
CA ARG A 44 9.02 -1.79 -9.44
C ARG A 44 7.60 -2.00 -8.90
N ASN A 45 7.20 -1.20 -7.91
CA ASN A 45 5.85 -1.28 -7.37
C ASN A 45 4.82 -0.79 -8.39
N ILE A 46 5.10 0.30 -9.12
CA ILE A 46 4.20 0.81 -10.18
C ILE A 46 4.01 -0.27 -11.25
N GLU A 47 5.10 -0.80 -11.80
CA GLU A 47 5.06 -1.85 -12.84
C GLU A 47 4.26 -3.08 -12.38
N LEU A 48 4.47 -3.53 -11.14
CA LEU A 48 3.72 -4.64 -10.57
C LEU A 48 2.23 -4.32 -10.42
N MET A 49 1.88 -3.11 -9.96
CA MET A 49 0.47 -2.73 -9.81
C MET A 49 -0.22 -2.54 -11.16
N GLU A 50 0.49 -2.04 -12.17
CA GLU A 50 0.00 -1.96 -13.55
C GLU A 50 -0.23 -3.36 -14.13
N GLU A 51 0.67 -4.32 -13.89
CA GLU A 51 0.52 -5.72 -14.31
C GLU A 51 -0.70 -6.39 -13.64
N LEU A 52 -0.88 -6.17 -12.33
CA LEU A 52 -2.03 -6.70 -11.59
C LEU A 52 -3.36 -6.05 -12.01
N GLY A 53 -3.32 -4.77 -12.38
CA GLY A 53 -4.44 -4.00 -12.86
C GLY A 53 -5.41 -3.52 -11.76
N VAL A 54 -6.17 -2.47 -12.08
CA VAL A 54 -7.00 -1.75 -11.10
C VAL A 54 -8.10 -2.60 -10.47
N GLU A 55 -8.70 -3.52 -11.23
CA GLU A 55 -9.80 -4.36 -10.74
C GLU A 55 -9.32 -5.34 -9.66
N LYS A 56 -8.11 -5.86 -9.81
CA LYS A 56 -7.48 -6.69 -8.77
C LYS A 56 -7.23 -5.87 -7.51
N MET A 57 -6.72 -4.65 -7.65
CA MET A 57 -6.45 -3.76 -6.53
C MET A 57 -7.71 -3.35 -5.77
N LYS A 58 -8.80 -3.03 -6.48
CA LYS A 58 -10.13 -2.78 -5.88
C LYS A 58 -10.62 -3.99 -5.10
N ALA A 59 -10.50 -5.20 -5.66
CA ALA A 59 -10.92 -6.42 -4.99
C ALA A 59 -10.12 -6.67 -3.70
N ILE A 60 -8.80 -6.43 -3.71
CA ILE A 60 -7.96 -6.54 -2.51
C ILE A 60 -8.42 -5.55 -1.44
N LEU A 61 -8.57 -4.26 -1.78
CA LEU A 61 -9.02 -3.24 -0.83
C LEU A 61 -10.40 -3.57 -0.24
N ALA A 62 -11.35 -4.01 -1.07
CA ALA A 62 -12.68 -4.43 -0.62
C ALA A 62 -12.61 -5.63 0.34
N SER A 63 -11.72 -6.60 0.06
CA SER A 63 -11.53 -7.76 0.92
C SER A 63 -11.00 -7.41 2.31
N CYS A 64 -10.18 -6.36 2.44
CA CYS A 64 -9.69 -5.89 3.74
C CYS A 64 -10.82 -5.38 4.66
N MET A 65 -11.89 -4.83 4.08
CA MET A 65 -13.08 -4.40 4.84
C MET A 65 -13.94 -5.60 5.26
N ASN A 66 -14.11 -6.57 4.36
CA ASN A 66 -14.94 -7.76 4.59
C ASN A 66 -14.25 -8.82 5.47
N ALA A 67 -12.92 -8.84 5.53
CA ALA A 67 -12.15 -9.77 6.36
C ALA A 67 -12.13 -9.39 7.85
N THR A 68 -12.84 -8.33 8.26
CA THR A 68 -12.82 -7.90 9.65
C THR A 68 -13.62 -8.86 10.53
N GLY A 69 -12.94 -9.47 11.49
CA GLY A 69 -13.52 -10.06 12.70
C GLY A 69 -14.17 -9.03 13.63
N LEU A 70 -14.73 -7.94 13.10
CA LEU A 70 -15.50 -6.94 13.84
C LEU A 70 -16.91 -7.44 14.20
N GLU A 71 -17.40 -8.51 13.56
CA GLU A 71 -18.59 -9.24 14.02
C GLU A 71 -18.39 -9.88 15.41
N ARG A 72 -17.14 -10.11 15.87
CA ARG A 72 -16.84 -10.72 17.17
C ARG A 72 -16.84 -9.77 18.36
N ILE A 73 -16.91 -8.45 18.17
CA ILE A 73 -16.85 -7.45 19.26
C ILE A 73 -18.23 -6.78 19.48
N ARG A 74 -19.30 -7.31 18.87
CA ARG A 74 -20.68 -6.80 19.00
C ARG A 74 -21.63 -7.71 19.79
N GLU A 75 -21.11 -8.70 20.50
CA GLU A 75 -21.81 -9.42 21.59
C GLU A 75 -21.12 -9.12 22.93
#